data_AF-A0AAD6X5X6-F1
#
_entry.id   AF-A0AAD6X5X6-F1
#
_cell.length_a   1.000
_cell.length_b   1.000
_cell.length_c   1.000
_cell.angle_alpha   90.00
_cell.angle_beta   90.00
_cell.angle_gamma   90.00
#
_symmetry.space_group_name_H-M   'P 1'
#
loop_
_entity.id
_entity.type
_entity.pdbx_description
1 polymer ?
#
loop_
_entity_poly.entity_id
_entity_poly.type
_entity_poly.pdbx_seq_one_letter_code
_entity_poly.pdbx_strand_id
1 'polypeptide(L)'
;LIVALLRLGKKYDCPVFRKDCIRRVKMEFPTTSLAEYDKISGSWDFIQGTDDTSLHLLSLAREIGLHSILPLLYNAILVNHLPTLLDSKDARLSSLDRSVCLLGYLNLLKLQSTTTLDWLNVDVENPHIPSTTCSHPDKCVAVVKKIVFTLSKKQPQRLFILSRVFFRQKQWEDLLCASCYDKADKIKDVGRAICWEQLPAAFGLPDWEELKSLDFE
;
A
#
# COMPACT_ATOMS: atom_id res chain seq x y z
N LEU A 1 18.66 13.05 -6.09
CA LEU A 1 18.70 14.52 -6.30
C LEU A 1 17.72 15.28 -5.40
N ILE A 2 16.43 14.90 -5.34
CA ILE A 2 15.41 15.64 -4.58
C ILE A 2 15.65 15.69 -3.06
N VAL A 3 16.15 14.61 -2.46
CA VAL A 3 16.53 14.58 -1.04
C VAL A 3 17.64 15.58 -0.73
N ALA A 4 18.65 15.67 -1.59
CA ALA A 4 19.73 16.64 -1.46
C ALA A 4 19.20 18.07 -1.65
N LEU A 5 18.35 18.32 -2.65
CA LEU A 5 17.75 19.63 -2.89
C LEU A 5 16.86 20.09 -1.73
N LEU A 6 16.11 19.20 -1.09
CA LEU A 6 15.29 19.52 0.08
C LEU A 6 16.14 19.89 1.30
N ARG A 7 17.24 19.16 1.55
CA ARG A 7 18.20 19.50 2.61
C ARG A 7 18.92 20.82 2.33
N LEU A 8 19.30 21.08 1.07
CA LEU A 8 19.91 22.35 0.65
C LEU A 8 18.91 23.50 0.76
N GLY A 9 17.66 23.33 0.34
CA GLY A 9 16.62 24.34 0.47
C GLY A 9 16.35 24.75 1.92
N LYS A 10 16.43 23.80 2.87
CA LYS A 10 16.38 24.07 4.32
C LYS A 10 17.62 24.82 4.82
N LYS A 11 18.80 24.48 4.29
CA LYS A 11 20.08 25.09 4.70
C LYS A 11 20.31 26.49 4.15
N TYR A 12 19.82 26.78 2.94
CA TYR A 12 20.10 28.02 2.21
C TYR A 12 18.85 28.91 2.02
N ASP A 13 17.76 28.62 2.74
CA ASP A 13 16.49 29.37 2.74
C ASP A 13 16.00 29.76 1.34
N CYS A 14 15.85 28.77 0.45
CA CYS A 14 15.28 29.00 -0.87
C CYS A 14 13.86 28.41 -0.97
N PRO A 15 12.83 29.18 -0.58
CA PRO A 15 11.48 28.68 -0.42
C PRO A 15 10.86 28.19 -1.74
N VAL A 16 11.23 28.80 -2.88
CA VAL A 16 10.69 28.41 -4.20
C VAL A 16 11.10 26.98 -4.57
N PHE A 17 12.38 26.63 -4.44
CA PHE A 17 12.85 25.27 -4.73
C PHE A 17 12.30 24.26 -3.73
N ARG A 18 12.19 24.65 -2.45
CA ARG A 18 11.62 23.78 -1.41
C ARG A 18 10.16 23.45 -1.71
N LYS A 19 9.33 24.45 -2.05
CA LYS A 19 7.92 24.26 -2.43
C LYS A 19 7.77 23.37 -3.67
N ASP A 20 8.60 23.57 -4.70
CA ASP A 20 8.54 22.71 -5.90
C ASP A 20 8.95 21.26 -5.59
N CYS A 21 9.98 21.05 -4.75
CA CYS A 21 10.37 19.70 -4.34
C CYS A 21 9.27 19.01 -3.52
N ILE A 22 8.68 19.70 -2.54
CA ILE A 22 7.57 19.14 -1.74
C ILE A 22 6.39 18.79 -2.65
N ARG A 23 6.03 19.68 -3.58
CA ARG A 23 4.96 19.44 -4.55
C ARG A 23 5.21 18.15 -5.33
N ARG A 24 6.43 17.95 -5.86
CA ARG A 24 6.78 16.72 -6.60
C ARG A 24 6.72 15.48 -5.72
N VAL A 25 7.20 15.53 -4.48
CA VAL A 25 7.10 14.41 -3.54
C VAL A 25 5.63 14.08 -3.25
N LYS A 26 4.77 15.07 -3.03
CA LYS A 26 3.32 14.85 -2.82
C LYS A 26 2.63 14.27 -4.06
N MET A 27 3.16 14.48 -5.26
CA MET A 27 2.64 13.84 -6.47
C MET A 27 3.02 12.35 -6.57
N GLU A 28 4.14 11.93 -5.98
CA GLU A 28 4.52 10.51 -5.85
C GLU A 28 3.80 9.82 -4.68
N PHE A 29 3.42 10.60 -3.66
CA PHE A 29 2.76 10.13 -2.44
C PHE A 29 1.50 10.97 -2.17
N PRO A 30 0.43 10.77 -2.93
CA PRO A 30 -0.80 11.56 -2.83
C PRO A 30 -1.49 11.26 -1.51
N THR A 31 -2.08 12.28 -0.91
CA THR A 31 -2.60 12.19 0.47
C THR A 31 -4.09 12.54 0.56
N THR A 32 -4.74 12.72 -0.58
CA THR A 32 -6.12 13.23 -0.70
C THR A 32 -7.11 12.13 -1.04
N SER A 33 -6.74 11.17 -1.91
CA SER A 33 -7.66 10.11 -2.31
C SER A 33 -6.96 8.90 -2.92
N LEU A 34 -7.59 7.74 -2.78
CA LEU A 34 -7.21 6.52 -3.49
C LEU A 34 -7.21 6.70 -5.01
N ALA A 35 -8.12 7.53 -5.55
CA ALA A 35 -8.22 7.80 -6.98
C ALA A 35 -6.99 8.55 -7.52
N GLU A 36 -6.33 9.39 -6.72
CA GLU A 36 -5.06 10.00 -7.09
C GLU A 36 -3.91 9.00 -7.01
N TYR A 37 -3.85 8.19 -5.96
CA TYR A 37 -2.88 7.11 -5.84
C TYR A 37 -2.93 6.17 -7.06
N ASP A 38 -4.13 5.90 -7.53
CA ASP A 38 -4.39 5.04 -8.66
C ASP A 38 -3.93 5.58 -10.02
N LYS A 39 -3.62 6.88 -10.11
CA LYS A 39 -3.07 7.51 -11.34
C LYS A 39 -1.56 7.38 -11.43
N ILE A 40 -0.90 7.01 -10.34
CA ILE A 40 0.56 6.95 -10.28
C ILE A 40 1.03 5.70 -11.00
N SER A 41 2.02 5.87 -11.87
CA SER A 41 2.64 4.71 -12.50
C SER A 41 3.45 3.95 -11.45
N GLY A 42 3.67 2.64 -11.63
CA GLY A 42 4.53 1.88 -10.71
C GLY A 42 6.01 2.29 -10.71
N SER A 43 6.34 3.44 -11.31
CA SER A 43 7.66 4.06 -11.43
C SER A 43 7.63 5.50 -10.93
N TRP A 44 8.81 6.07 -10.65
CA TRP A 44 8.94 7.46 -10.25
C TRP A 44 8.70 8.39 -11.45
N ASP A 45 7.60 9.15 -11.42
CA ASP A 45 7.18 10.02 -12.53
C ASP A 45 7.58 11.48 -12.34
N PHE A 46 7.68 11.92 -11.10
CA PHE A 46 7.89 13.30 -10.67
C PHE A 46 9.25 13.52 -10.00
N ILE A 47 9.89 12.43 -9.53
CA ILE A 47 11.22 12.46 -8.94
C ILE A 47 12.17 11.47 -9.64
N GLN A 48 13.46 11.78 -9.64
CA GLN A 48 14.48 10.79 -10.01
C GLN A 48 14.80 9.94 -8.78
N GLY A 49 14.17 8.77 -8.71
CA GLY A 49 14.35 7.80 -7.63
C GLY A 49 15.10 6.54 -8.05
N THR A 50 15.85 5.97 -7.11
CA THR A 50 16.28 4.57 -7.08
C THR A 50 15.36 3.76 -6.16
N ASP A 51 15.57 2.44 -6.06
CA ASP A 51 14.82 1.57 -5.15
C ASP A 51 14.84 2.10 -3.71
N ASP A 52 15.99 2.58 -3.23
CA ASP A 52 16.15 3.08 -1.85
C ASP A 52 15.54 4.47 -1.59
N THR A 53 14.90 5.09 -2.59
CA THR A 53 14.37 6.46 -2.46
C THR A 53 13.33 6.57 -1.36
N SER A 54 12.47 5.57 -1.20
CA SER A 54 11.45 5.55 -0.14
C SER A 54 12.07 5.54 1.27
N LEU A 55 13.20 4.84 1.45
CA LEU A 55 13.94 4.82 2.74
C LEU A 55 14.52 6.21 3.07
N HIS A 56 15.13 6.85 2.08
CA HIS A 56 15.69 8.19 2.25
C HIS A 56 14.60 9.26 2.47
N LEU A 57 13.49 9.15 1.74
CA LEU A 57 12.35 10.05 1.87
C LEU A 57 11.68 9.91 3.24
N LEU A 58 11.62 8.72 3.84
CA LEU A 58 11.07 8.55 5.18
C LEU A 58 11.83 9.38 6.23
N SER A 59 13.15 9.25 6.26
CA SER A 59 14.00 10.04 7.17
C SER A 59 13.83 11.53 6.93
N LEU A 60 13.78 11.93 5.66
CA LEU A 60 13.62 13.34 5.28
C LEU A 60 12.26 13.91 5.65
N ALA A 61 11.19 13.15 5.43
CA ALA A 61 9.82 13.55 5.73
C ALA A 61 9.67 13.93 7.20
N ARG A 62 10.24 13.12 8.11
CA ARG A 62 10.33 13.45 9.54
C ARG A 62 11.18 14.69 9.81
N GLU A 63 12.32 14.83 9.14
CA GLU A 63 13.26 15.94 9.34
C GLU A 63 12.71 17.32 8.92
N ILE A 64 11.81 17.35 7.93
CA ILE A 64 11.22 18.59 7.39
C ILE A 64 9.77 18.81 7.80
N GLY A 65 9.19 17.86 8.56
CA GLY A 65 7.80 17.91 9.01
C GLY A 65 6.78 17.69 7.89
N LEU A 66 7.04 16.77 6.96
CA LEU A 66 6.13 16.37 5.89
C LEU A 66 5.46 15.04 6.28
N HIS A 67 4.52 15.10 7.22
CA HIS A 67 3.93 13.93 7.88
C HIS A 67 2.89 13.22 7.01
N SER A 68 2.20 13.96 6.14
CA SER A 68 1.09 13.41 5.32
C SER A 68 1.49 12.28 4.38
N ILE A 69 2.77 12.22 3.97
CA ILE A 69 3.26 11.18 3.07
C ILE A 69 3.73 9.90 3.79
N LEU A 70 3.85 9.94 5.13
CA LEU A 70 4.39 8.82 5.92
C LEU A 70 3.61 7.50 5.73
N PRO A 71 2.26 7.47 5.73
CA PRO A 71 1.52 6.22 5.55
C PRO A 71 1.87 5.52 4.23
N LEU A 72 1.96 6.27 3.13
CA LEU A 72 2.33 5.70 1.83
C LEU A 72 3.81 5.34 1.73
N LEU A 73 4.70 6.10 2.35
CA LEU A 73 6.12 5.74 2.42
C LEU A 73 6.32 4.41 3.15
N TYR A 74 5.66 4.23 4.30
CA TYR A 74 5.72 2.96 5.03
C TYR A 74 5.16 1.81 4.19
N ASN A 75 4.02 2.00 3.55
CA ASN A 75 3.48 1.00 2.63
C ASN A 75 4.45 0.66 1.48
N ALA A 76 5.05 1.67 0.84
CA ALA A 76 6.01 1.47 -0.24
C ALA A 76 7.26 0.70 0.24
N ILE A 77 7.74 0.98 1.45
CA ILE A 77 8.85 0.25 2.08
C ILE A 77 8.45 -1.21 2.34
N LEU A 78 7.24 -1.47 2.85
CA LEU A 78 6.77 -2.84 3.06
C LEU A 78 6.63 -3.63 1.75
N VAL A 79 6.18 -2.99 0.68
CA VAL A 79 6.00 -3.64 -0.63
C VAL A 79 7.35 -3.95 -1.29
N ASN A 80 8.35 -3.06 -1.18
CA ASN A 80 9.60 -3.15 -1.95
C ASN A 80 10.81 -3.62 -1.14
N HIS A 81 10.80 -3.44 0.19
CA HIS A 81 11.97 -3.60 1.07
C HIS A 81 11.69 -4.44 2.32
N LEU A 82 10.67 -5.32 2.30
CA LEU A 82 10.39 -6.20 3.44
C LEU A 82 11.61 -7.02 3.91
N PRO A 83 12.45 -7.61 3.02
CA PRO A 83 13.66 -8.32 3.47
C PRO A 83 14.63 -7.41 4.21
N THR A 84 14.79 -6.17 3.75
CA THR A 84 15.64 -5.14 4.35
C THR A 84 15.15 -4.72 5.74
N LEU A 85 13.83 -4.69 5.96
CA LEU A 85 13.26 -4.42 7.28
C LEU A 85 13.60 -5.51 8.31
N LEU A 86 13.75 -6.76 7.86
CA LEU A 86 14.07 -7.90 8.71
C LEU A 86 15.57 -8.01 9.02
N ASP A 87 16.43 -7.40 8.20
CA ASP A 87 17.87 -7.33 8.47
C ASP A 87 18.16 -6.25 9.52
N SER A 88 18.47 -6.69 10.74
CA SER A 88 18.75 -5.78 11.86
C SER A 88 19.97 -4.90 11.65
N LYS A 89 20.88 -5.27 10.75
CA LYS A 89 22.15 -4.57 10.47
C LYS A 89 22.00 -3.41 9.49
N ASP A 90 20.86 -3.28 8.83
CA ASP A 90 20.62 -2.15 7.94
C ASP A 90 20.43 -0.87 8.76
N ALA A 91 21.38 0.06 8.64
CA ALA A 91 21.38 1.33 9.36
C ALA A 91 20.56 2.44 8.67
N ARG A 92 19.93 2.17 7.52
CA ARG A 92 19.17 3.16 6.75
C ARG A 92 17.83 3.52 7.38
N LEU A 93 17.31 2.66 8.26
CA LEU A 93 16.09 2.92 9.03
C LEU A 93 16.39 3.03 10.51
N SER A 94 15.73 3.98 11.17
CA SER A 94 15.77 4.08 12.63
C SER A 94 15.10 2.84 13.26
N SER A 95 15.49 2.51 14.50
CA SER A 95 14.83 1.45 15.26
C SER A 95 13.34 1.69 15.41
N LEU A 96 12.94 2.95 15.64
CA LEU A 96 11.54 3.35 15.73
C LEU A 96 10.78 3.10 14.43
N ASP A 97 11.32 3.54 13.29
CA ASP A 97 10.65 3.36 11.99
C ASP A 97 10.54 1.89 11.61
N ARG A 98 11.56 1.08 11.93
CA ARG A 98 11.50 -0.37 11.75
C ARG A 98 10.37 -0.99 12.59
N SER A 99 10.25 -0.60 13.86
CA SER A 99 9.15 -1.07 14.72
C SER A 99 7.77 -0.66 14.18
N VAL A 100 7.63 0.58 13.72
CA VAL A 100 6.38 1.07 13.09
C VAL A 100 6.05 0.27 11.83
N CYS A 101 7.03 0.02 10.96
CA CYS A 101 6.83 -0.78 9.75
C CYS A 101 6.37 -2.21 10.08
N LEU A 102 7.03 -2.87 11.02
CA LEU A 102 6.73 -4.26 11.38
C LEU A 102 5.36 -4.39 12.05
N LEU A 103 5.00 -3.46 12.94
CA LEU A 103 3.68 -3.44 13.56
C LEU A 103 2.59 -3.15 12.51
N GLY A 104 2.84 -2.14 11.66
CA GLY A 104 1.94 -1.80 10.57
C GLY A 104 1.75 -2.95 9.58
N TYR A 105 2.81 -3.69 9.28
CA TYR A 105 2.74 -4.87 8.43
C TYR A 105 1.77 -5.93 8.98
N LEU A 106 1.83 -6.23 10.27
CA LEU A 106 0.88 -7.17 10.92
C LEU A 106 -0.55 -6.65 10.86
N ASN A 107 -0.75 -5.35 11.15
CA ASN A 107 -2.06 -4.71 11.08
C ASN A 107 -2.64 -4.76 9.66
N LEU A 108 -1.80 -4.48 8.65
CA LEU A 108 -2.20 -4.50 7.25
C LEU A 108 -2.50 -5.90 6.73
N LEU A 109 -1.77 -6.94 7.18
CA LEU A 109 -2.11 -8.32 6.87
C LEU A 109 -3.49 -8.71 7.42
N LYS A 110 -3.80 -8.31 8.66
CA LYS A 110 -5.11 -8.53 9.27
C LYS A 110 -6.20 -7.75 8.54
N LEU A 111 -5.94 -6.48 8.22
CA LEU A 111 -6.89 -5.64 7.49
C LEU A 111 -7.17 -6.22 6.10
N GLN A 112 -6.12 -6.67 5.39
CA GLN A 112 -6.21 -7.27 4.07
C GLN A 112 -7.13 -8.50 4.06
N SER A 113 -6.99 -9.40 5.05
CA SER A 113 -7.77 -10.65 5.11
C SER A 113 -9.26 -10.42 5.36
N THR A 114 -9.63 -9.32 6.04
CA THR A 114 -11.03 -8.96 6.31
C THR A 114 -11.59 -7.93 5.33
N THR A 115 -10.83 -7.51 4.33
CA THR A 115 -11.27 -6.50 3.34
C THR A 115 -10.99 -6.98 1.92
N THR A 116 -9.84 -6.61 1.36
CA THR A 116 -9.47 -6.88 -0.04
C THR A 116 -9.43 -8.35 -0.42
N LEU A 117 -9.20 -9.25 0.55
CA LEU A 117 -9.17 -10.70 0.36
C LEU A 117 -10.34 -11.43 1.02
N ASP A 118 -11.34 -10.72 1.53
CA ASP A 118 -12.47 -11.33 2.23
C ASP A 118 -13.27 -12.31 1.34
N TRP A 119 -13.29 -12.06 0.03
CA TRP A 119 -13.91 -12.94 -0.96
C TRP A 119 -13.27 -14.34 -1.05
N LEU A 120 -12.08 -14.53 -0.47
CA LEU A 120 -11.41 -15.84 -0.40
C LEU A 120 -11.94 -16.75 0.71
N ASN A 121 -12.74 -16.20 1.64
CA ASN A 121 -13.29 -16.94 2.78
C ASN A 121 -14.48 -17.80 2.34
N VAL A 122 -14.22 -19.03 1.90
CA VAL A 122 -15.25 -19.95 1.37
C VAL A 122 -15.81 -20.94 2.38
N ASP A 123 -15.17 -21.11 3.54
CA ASP A 123 -15.57 -22.08 4.57
C ASP A 123 -16.38 -21.42 5.72
N VAL A 124 -16.96 -20.24 5.48
CA VAL A 124 -17.84 -19.52 6.42
C VAL A 124 -19.32 -19.76 6.12
N GLU A 125 -20.22 -19.44 7.05
CA GLU A 125 -21.67 -19.67 6.90
C GLU A 125 -22.28 -18.96 5.68
N ASN A 126 -21.75 -17.79 5.31
CA ASN A 126 -22.20 -17.00 4.17
C ASN A 126 -21.00 -16.55 3.32
N PRO A 127 -20.43 -17.43 2.48
CA PRO A 127 -19.27 -17.07 1.68
C PRO A 127 -19.68 -16.16 0.52
N HIS A 128 -18.77 -15.26 0.11
CA HIS A 128 -19.03 -14.37 -1.04
C HIS A 128 -19.05 -15.11 -2.38
N ILE A 129 -18.29 -16.21 -2.45
CA ILE A 129 -18.17 -17.09 -3.61
C ILE A 129 -18.66 -18.48 -3.17
N PRO A 130 -19.60 -19.10 -3.90
CA PRO A 130 -20.14 -18.69 -5.18
C PRO A 130 -21.13 -17.51 -5.07
N SER A 131 -21.20 -16.69 -6.13
CA SER A 131 -22.25 -15.67 -6.23
C SER A 131 -23.62 -16.32 -6.42
N THR A 132 -24.70 -15.59 -6.13
CA THR A 132 -26.08 -16.06 -6.31
C THR A 132 -26.43 -16.40 -7.76
N THR A 133 -25.71 -15.80 -8.72
CA THR A 133 -25.86 -16.03 -10.17
C THR A 133 -24.67 -16.80 -10.73
N CYS A 134 -24.02 -17.64 -9.92
CA CYS A 134 -22.88 -18.45 -10.35
C CYS A 134 -23.33 -19.59 -11.28
N SER A 135 -22.70 -19.69 -12.45
CA SER A 135 -22.99 -20.78 -13.40
C SER A 135 -22.37 -22.12 -13.00
N HIS A 136 -21.32 -22.09 -12.17
CA HIS A 136 -20.57 -23.29 -11.77
C HIS A 136 -20.09 -23.18 -10.30
N PRO A 137 -20.99 -23.35 -9.31
CA PRO A 137 -20.69 -23.13 -7.90
C PRO A 137 -19.47 -23.92 -7.40
N ASP A 138 -19.47 -25.24 -7.59
CA ASP A 138 -18.40 -26.12 -7.11
C ASP A 138 -17.04 -25.80 -7.74
N LYS A 139 -17.05 -25.49 -9.04
CA LYS A 139 -15.83 -25.09 -9.78
C LYS A 139 -15.27 -23.78 -9.22
N CYS A 140 -16.12 -22.78 -8.97
CA CYS A 140 -15.66 -21.49 -8.44
C CYS A 140 -15.11 -21.63 -7.03
N VAL A 141 -15.75 -22.42 -6.16
CA VAL A 141 -15.23 -22.71 -4.81
C VAL A 141 -13.88 -23.42 -4.88
N ALA A 142 -13.74 -24.44 -5.74
CA ALA A 142 -12.47 -25.15 -5.92
C ALA A 142 -11.35 -24.22 -6.42
N VAL A 143 -11.67 -23.28 -7.31
CA VAL A 143 -10.75 -22.24 -7.77
C VAL A 143 -10.32 -21.33 -6.62
N VAL A 144 -11.26 -20.86 -5.79
CA VAL A 144 -10.92 -20.03 -4.62
C VAL A 144 -10.01 -20.79 -3.65
N LYS A 145 -10.31 -22.06 -3.34
CA LYS A 145 -9.45 -22.89 -2.48
C LYS A 145 -8.04 -23.04 -3.06
N LYS A 146 -7.91 -23.20 -4.39
CA LYS A 146 -6.62 -23.24 -5.08
C LYS A 146 -5.88 -21.90 -4.99
N ILE A 147 -6.59 -20.79 -5.09
CA ILE A 147 -6.03 -19.43 -4.93
C ILE A 147 -5.49 -19.25 -3.51
N VAL A 148 -6.29 -19.55 -2.48
CA VAL A 148 -5.89 -19.50 -1.07
C VAL A 148 -4.63 -20.33 -0.85
N PHE A 149 -4.62 -21.58 -1.32
CA PHE A 149 -3.45 -22.44 -1.21
C PHE A 149 -2.21 -21.85 -1.90
N THR A 150 -2.39 -21.27 -3.09
CA THR A 150 -1.28 -20.66 -3.86
C THR A 150 -0.72 -19.43 -3.15
N LEU A 151 -1.58 -18.57 -2.61
CA LEU A 151 -1.18 -17.39 -1.84
C LEU A 151 -0.41 -17.79 -0.58
N SER A 152 -0.98 -18.70 0.22
CA SER A 152 -0.35 -19.17 1.45
C SER A 152 1.00 -19.85 1.21
N LYS A 153 1.16 -20.57 0.09
CA LYS A 153 2.41 -21.28 -0.22
C LYS A 153 3.48 -20.41 -0.89
N LYS A 154 3.08 -19.56 -1.84
CA LYS A 154 4.03 -18.83 -2.70
C LYS A 154 4.25 -17.39 -2.29
N GLN A 155 3.28 -16.77 -1.62
CA GLN A 155 3.27 -15.33 -1.31
C GLN A 155 2.69 -15.04 0.08
N PRO A 156 3.05 -15.79 1.16
CA PRO A 156 2.44 -15.62 2.48
C PRO A 156 2.65 -14.24 3.09
N GLN A 157 3.61 -13.48 2.57
CA GLN A 157 4.06 -12.21 3.10
C GLN A 157 3.75 -11.00 2.20
N ARG A 158 2.95 -11.19 1.15
CA ARG A 158 2.72 -10.12 0.18
C ARG A 158 1.52 -9.27 0.56
N LEU A 159 1.74 -7.95 0.60
CA LEU A 159 0.68 -6.96 0.72
C LEU A 159 0.09 -6.64 -0.65
N PHE A 160 -1.24 -6.59 -0.69
CA PHE A 160 -2.08 -6.24 -1.83
C PHE A 160 -3.08 -5.13 -1.50
N ILE A 161 -3.02 -4.57 -0.29
CA ILE A 161 -4.02 -3.66 0.28
C ILE A 161 -4.42 -2.48 -0.61
N LEU A 162 -3.49 -1.93 -1.39
CA LEU A 162 -3.72 -0.82 -2.33
C LEU A 162 -3.54 -1.22 -3.79
N SER A 163 -3.26 -2.49 -4.08
CA SER A 163 -2.98 -2.94 -5.46
C SER A 163 -4.26 -2.93 -6.30
N ARG A 164 -4.28 -2.12 -7.38
CA ARG A 164 -5.31 -2.22 -8.43
C ARG A 164 -5.20 -3.52 -9.21
N VAL A 165 -3.96 -3.87 -9.55
CA VAL A 165 -3.66 -4.99 -10.43
C VAL A 165 -3.83 -6.26 -9.61
N PHE A 166 -5.07 -6.75 -9.62
CA PHE A 166 -5.42 -8.11 -9.26
C PHE A 166 -4.51 -9.00 -10.11
N PHE A 167 -3.52 -9.63 -9.49
CA PHE A 167 -2.69 -10.68 -10.06
C PHE A 167 -2.34 -10.51 -11.55
N ARG A 168 -1.11 -10.08 -11.89
CA ARG A 168 -0.54 -10.25 -13.26
C ARG A 168 -0.52 -11.70 -13.79
N GLN A 169 -1.14 -12.64 -13.10
CA GLN A 169 -1.51 -13.94 -13.63
C GLN A 169 -2.91 -13.82 -14.25
N LYS A 170 -2.97 -13.51 -15.56
CA LYS A 170 -4.16 -13.71 -16.42
C LYS A 170 -4.93 -15.00 -16.13
N GLN A 171 -4.25 -15.98 -15.55
CA GLN A 171 -4.77 -17.26 -15.12
C GLN A 171 -6.00 -17.20 -14.22
N TRP A 172 -6.31 -16.15 -13.45
CA TRP A 172 -7.39 -16.25 -12.45
C TRP A 172 -8.74 -15.71 -12.94
N GLU A 173 -8.72 -14.73 -13.83
CA GLU A 173 -9.92 -14.16 -14.46
C GLU A 173 -10.65 -15.22 -15.29
N ASP A 174 -9.90 -16.11 -15.94
CA ASP A 174 -10.42 -17.23 -16.72
C ASP A 174 -10.88 -18.43 -15.86
N LEU A 175 -10.59 -18.44 -14.55
CA LEU A 175 -10.90 -19.57 -13.67
C LEU A 175 -12.25 -19.43 -12.96
N LEU A 176 -12.62 -18.21 -12.56
CA LEU A 176 -13.94 -17.93 -12.02
C LEU A 176 -14.94 -17.71 -13.15
N CYS A 177 -16.21 -18.04 -12.93
CA CYS A 177 -17.27 -17.55 -13.83
C CYS A 177 -17.42 -16.03 -13.67
N ALA A 178 -17.92 -15.35 -14.71
CA ALA A 178 -18.03 -13.90 -14.76
C ALA A 178 -18.70 -13.28 -13.51
N SER A 179 -19.81 -13.85 -13.05
CA SER A 179 -20.53 -13.31 -11.87
C SER A 179 -19.75 -13.46 -10.55
N CYS A 180 -18.95 -14.52 -10.40
CA CYS A 180 -18.06 -14.68 -9.24
C CYS A 180 -16.87 -13.74 -9.30
N TYR A 181 -16.30 -13.55 -10.51
CA TYR A 181 -15.23 -12.60 -10.74
C TYR A 181 -15.69 -11.17 -10.40
N ASP A 182 -16.81 -10.72 -10.96
CA ASP A 182 -17.37 -9.38 -10.71
C ASP A 182 -17.65 -9.15 -9.22
N LYS A 183 -18.13 -10.18 -8.51
CA LYS A 183 -18.36 -10.10 -7.07
C LYS A 183 -17.05 -9.95 -6.30
N ALA A 184 -16.03 -10.76 -6.60
CA ALA A 184 -14.71 -10.69 -5.98
C ALA A 184 -14.03 -9.34 -6.25
N ASP A 185 -14.11 -8.84 -7.49
CA ASP A 185 -13.53 -7.56 -7.90
C ASP A 185 -14.14 -6.39 -7.15
N LYS A 186 -15.48 -6.35 -7.03
CA LYS A 186 -16.20 -5.35 -6.21
C LYS A 186 -15.81 -5.39 -4.74
N ILE A 187 -15.71 -6.57 -4.14
CA ILE A 187 -15.28 -6.73 -2.74
C ILE A 187 -13.87 -6.18 -2.55
N LYS A 188 -12.95 -6.50 -3.47
CA LYS A 188 -11.60 -5.97 -3.44
C LYS A 188 -11.60 -4.45 -3.54
N ASP A 189 -12.29 -3.86 -4.51
CA ASP A 189 -12.27 -2.41 -4.69
C ASP A 189 -12.87 -1.66 -3.50
N VAL A 190 -13.96 -2.16 -2.90
CA VAL A 190 -14.48 -1.66 -1.62
C VAL A 190 -13.45 -1.82 -0.51
N GLY A 191 -12.82 -2.99 -0.43
CA GLY A 191 -11.76 -3.27 0.54
C GLY A 191 -10.55 -2.34 0.40
N ARG A 192 -10.17 -1.96 -0.83
CA ARG A 192 -9.06 -1.03 -1.09
C ARG A 192 -9.39 0.37 -0.58
N ALA A 193 -10.62 0.83 -0.76
CA ALA A 193 -11.08 2.10 -0.19
C ALA A 193 -11.00 2.07 1.35
N ILE A 194 -11.44 0.97 1.99
CA ILE A 194 -11.32 0.80 3.44
C ILE A 194 -9.84 0.78 3.88
N CYS A 195 -8.98 0.06 3.15
CA CYS A 195 -7.54 0.01 3.40
C CYS A 195 -6.88 1.38 3.27
N TRP A 196 -7.30 2.19 2.31
CA TRP A 196 -6.80 3.55 2.12
C TRP A 196 -7.10 4.42 3.34
N GLU A 197 -8.35 4.43 3.80
CA GLU A 197 -8.75 5.22 4.97
C GLU A 197 -8.05 4.75 6.26
N GLN A 198 -7.85 3.44 6.43
CA GLN A 198 -7.20 2.88 7.62
C GLN A 198 -5.67 2.83 7.54
N LEU A 199 -5.07 3.21 6.41
CA LEU A 199 -3.63 3.10 6.21
C LEU A 199 -2.83 3.87 7.28
N PRO A 200 -3.16 5.13 7.63
CA PRO A 200 -2.43 5.83 8.68
C PRO A 200 -2.53 5.13 10.04
N ALA A 201 -3.75 4.73 10.43
CA ALA A 201 -4.01 4.05 11.69
C ALA A 201 -3.27 2.72 11.81
N ALA A 202 -3.08 2.00 10.70
CA ALA A 202 -2.30 0.77 10.68
C ALA A 202 -0.86 1.00 11.17
N PHE A 203 -0.28 2.19 10.89
CA PHE A 203 1.05 2.60 11.34
C PHE A 203 1.04 3.40 12.65
N GLY A 204 -0.11 3.49 13.35
CA GLY A 204 -0.25 4.29 14.56
C GLY A 204 -0.14 5.80 14.33
N LEU A 205 -0.45 6.25 13.11
CA LEU A 205 -0.49 7.66 12.75
C LEU A 205 -1.93 8.21 12.84
N PRO A 206 -2.10 9.53 13.02
CA PRO A 206 -3.40 10.20 12.88
C PRO A 206 -4.03 10.02 11.50
N ASP A 207 -5.29 10.41 11.36
CA ASP A 207 -5.98 10.37 10.07
C ASP A 207 -5.35 11.32 9.02
N TRP A 208 -5.79 11.19 7.77
CA TRP A 208 -5.25 11.94 6.64
C TRP A 208 -5.38 13.47 6.80
N GLU A 209 -6.49 13.96 7.39
CA GLU A 209 -6.71 15.39 7.57
C GLU A 209 -5.78 15.96 8.66
N GLU A 210 -5.66 15.26 9.78
CA GLU A 210 -4.73 15.65 10.84
C GLU A 210 -3.29 15.61 10.33
N LEU A 211 -2.88 14.55 9.62
CA LEU A 211 -1.54 14.46 9.05
C LEU A 211 -1.23 15.59 8.05
N LYS A 212 -2.20 16.01 7.24
CA LYS A 212 -2.05 17.17 6.34
C LYS A 212 -1.92 18.47 7.11
N SER A 213 -2.60 18.63 8.24
CA SER A 213 -2.46 19.81 9.10
C SER A 213 -1.10 19.88 9.80
N LEU A 214 -0.42 18.74 9.97
CA LEU A 214 0.92 18.63 10.53
C LEU A 214 2.04 18.85 9.50
N ASP A 215 1.70 19.04 8.23
CA ASP A 215 2.69 19.37 7.20
C ASP A 215 3.17 20.81 7.37
N PHE A 216 4.49 20.99 7.31
CA PHE A 216 5.09 22.32 7.28
C PHE A 216 4.71 23.09 5.99
N GLU A 217 4.34 24.37 6.11
CA GLU A 217 3.99 25.29 5.00
C GLU A 217 5.17 25.77 4.14
#